data_AF-A0A327L4N1-F1
#
_entry.id   AF-A0A327L4N1-F1
#
_cell.length_a   1.000
_cell.length_b   1.000
_cell.length_c   1.000
_cell.angle_alpha   90.00
_cell.angle_beta   90.00
_cell.angle_gamma   90.00
#
_symmetry.space_group_name_H-M   'P 1'
#
loop_
_entity.id
_entity.type
_entity.pdbx_description
1 polymer ?
#
loop_
_entity_poly.entity_id
_entity_poly.type
_entity_poly.pdbx_seq_one_letter_code
_entity_poly.pdbx_strand_id
1 'polypeptide(L)'
;MSDDTAARPRRPVWVWIIFVWFVFSVVWTLLSFYLIETGALPLEPAQKAYFERLTTVDYAASIVLALLNVAGAVALFMLRKAALPLFLASVVLGLLVLAWQTVARGWTEATGGSGLVGSAIGYALLIAVCLYAWRLTRRGVLR
;
A
#
# COMPACT_ATOMS: atom_id res chain seq x y z
N MET A 1 -23.87 -30.33 -29.81
CA MET A 1 -23.05 -29.11 -29.94
C MET A 1 -22.89 -28.56 -28.53
N SER A 2 -21.71 -28.77 -27.95
CA SER A 2 -21.43 -28.59 -26.52
C SER A 2 -21.23 -27.11 -26.22
N ASP A 3 -22.23 -26.47 -25.61
CA ASP A 3 -22.05 -25.15 -24.98
C ASP A 3 -21.41 -25.36 -23.61
N ASP A 4 -20.11 -25.67 -23.62
CA ASP A 4 -19.23 -25.51 -22.47
C ASP A 4 -19.06 -23.99 -22.24
N THR A 5 -20.07 -23.37 -21.62
CA THR A 5 -19.91 -22.05 -21.03
C THR A 5 -18.98 -22.22 -19.84
N ALA A 6 -17.67 -22.23 -20.09
CA ALA A 6 -16.64 -22.25 -19.06
C ALA A 6 -16.93 -21.12 -18.08
N ALA A 7 -17.59 -21.45 -16.96
CA ALA A 7 -18.01 -20.50 -15.96
C ALA A 7 -16.74 -19.83 -15.45
N ARG A 8 -16.49 -18.58 -15.90
CA ARG A 8 -15.34 -17.81 -15.46
C ARG A 8 -15.33 -17.84 -13.94
N PRO A 9 -14.22 -18.25 -13.29
CA PRO A 9 -14.17 -18.28 -11.84
C PRO A 9 -14.56 -16.89 -11.34
N ARG A 10 -15.70 -16.80 -10.65
CA ARG A 10 -16.21 -15.54 -10.10
C ARG A 10 -15.15 -15.00 -9.17
N ARG A 11 -14.54 -13.87 -9.56
CA ARG A 11 -13.55 -13.19 -8.73
C ARG A 11 -14.24 -12.80 -7.42
N PRO A 12 -13.68 -13.16 -6.25
CA PRO A 12 -14.30 -12.83 -4.97
C PRO A 12 -14.47 -11.31 -4.84
N VAL A 13 -15.61 -10.87 -4.29
CA VAL A 13 -15.93 -9.43 -4.13
C VAL A 13 -14.82 -8.70 -3.37
N TRP A 14 -14.23 -9.34 -2.36
CA TRP A 14 -13.11 -8.79 -1.59
C TRP A 14 -11.87 -8.47 -2.42
N VAL A 15 -11.60 -9.25 -3.48
CA VAL A 15 -10.46 -8.98 -4.37
C VAL A 15 -10.66 -7.67 -5.14
N TRP A 16 -11.90 -7.37 -5.54
CA TRP A 16 -12.23 -6.08 -6.15
C TRP A 16 -12.09 -4.92 -5.17
N ILE A 17 -12.60 -5.08 -3.95
CA ILE A 17 -12.50 -4.06 -2.90
C ILE A 17 -11.03 -3.73 -2.62
N ILE A 18 -10.19 -4.75 -2.44
CA ILE A 18 -8.75 -4.58 -2.16
C ILE A 18 -8.06 -3.88 -3.35
N PHE A 19 -8.37 -4.29 -4.59
CA PHE A 19 -7.78 -3.67 -5.77
C PHE A 19 -8.15 -2.19 -5.88
N VAL A 20 -9.43 -1.85 -5.77
CA VAL A 20 -9.90 -0.45 -5.81
C VAL A 20 -9.29 0.37 -4.69
N TRP A 21 -9.20 -0.19 -3.48
CA TRP A 21 -8.55 0.46 -2.35
C TRP A 21 -7.09 0.83 -2.63
N PHE A 22 -6.29 -0.09 -3.16
CA PHE A 22 -4.89 0.18 -3.48
C PHE A 22 -4.72 1.17 -4.63
N VAL A 23 -5.55 1.09 -5.67
CA VAL A 23 -5.54 2.06 -6.77
C VAL A 23 -5.89 3.45 -6.26
N PHE A 24 -6.96 3.57 -5.47
CA PHE A 24 -7.36 4.83 -4.87
C PHE A 24 -6.26 5.41 -3.98
N SER A 25 -5.61 4.57 -3.16
CA SER A 25 -4.50 4.98 -2.29
C SER A 25 -3.32 5.57 -3.06
N VAL A 26 -2.94 4.97 -4.20
CA VAL A 26 -1.87 5.50 -5.06
C VAL A 26 -2.26 6.83 -5.69
N VAL A 27 -3.47 6.92 -6.25
CA VAL A 27 -3.98 8.17 -6.84
C VAL A 27 -4.02 9.29 -5.80
N TRP A 28 -4.51 8.99 -4.59
CA TRP A 28 -4.57 9.94 -3.49
C TRP A 28 -3.18 10.40 -3.03
N THR A 29 -2.22 9.48 -2.97
CA THR A 29 -0.83 9.79 -2.63
C THR A 29 -0.20 10.72 -3.66
N LEU A 30 -0.33 10.40 -4.95
CA LEU A 30 0.21 11.23 -6.04
C LEU A 30 -0.44 12.62 -6.08
N LEU A 31 -1.76 12.69 -5.87
CA LEU A 31 -2.48 13.96 -5.76
C LEU A 31 -1.95 14.79 -4.58
N SER A 32 -1.74 14.16 -3.42
CA SER A 32 -1.21 14.83 -2.23
C SER A 32 0.18 15.43 -2.50
N PHE A 33 1.08 14.67 -3.12
CA PHE A 33 2.40 15.18 -3.53
C PHE A 33 2.28 16.34 -4.52
N TYR A 34 1.43 16.22 -5.54
CA TYR A 34 1.20 17.29 -6.52
C TYR A 34 0.70 18.59 -5.86
N LEU A 35 -0.24 18.50 -4.92
CA LEU A 35 -0.78 19.66 -4.19
C LEU A 35 0.27 20.30 -3.27
N ILE A 36 1.16 19.50 -2.70
CA ILE A 36 2.28 20.00 -1.87
C ILE A 36 3.30 20.74 -2.75
N GLU A 37 3.72 20.14 -3.86
CA GLU A 37 4.72 20.72 -4.78
C GLU A 37 4.22 22.01 -5.46
N THR A 38 2.92 22.09 -5.76
CA THR A 38 2.30 23.30 -6.31
C THR A 38 2.06 24.39 -5.26
N GLY A 39 2.32 24.10 -3.97
CA GLY A 39 2.04 25.01 -2.86
C GLY A 39 0.55 25.24 -2.59
N ALA A 40 -0.34 24.50 -3.26
CA ALA A 40 -1.78 24.58 -3.08
C ALA A 40 -2.21 24.08 -1.69
N LEU A 41 -1.41 23.20 -1.08
CA LEU A 41 -1.62 22.70 0.27
C LEU A 41 -0.59 23.32 1.23
N PRO A 42 -0.99 24.25 2.11
CA PRO A 42 -0.06 24.90 3.02
C PRO A 42 0.45 23.88 4.05
N LEU A 43 1.76 23.67 4.06
CA LEU A 43 2.42 22.81 5.04
C LEU A 43 2.70 23.56 6.35
N GLU A 44 2.43 22.90 7.47
CA GLU A 44 2.87 23.37 8.78
C GLU A 44 4.41 23.34 8.89
N PRO A 45 5.02 24.14 9.78
CA PRO A 45 6.48 24.19 9.92
C PRO A 45 7.13 22.81 10.15
N ALA A 46 6.50 21.96 10.96
CA ALA A 46 6.98 20.61 11.24
C ALA A 46 6.94 19.70 10.00
N GLN A 47 5.92 19.86 9.15
CA GLN A 47 5.81 19.11 7.90
C GLN A 47 6.86 19.56 6.89
N LYS A 48 7.10 20.87 6.75
CA LYS A 48 8.16 21.41 5.89
C LYS A 48 9.52 20.87 6.29
N ALA A 49 9.85 20.95 7.59
CA ALA A 49 11.12 20.43 8.11
C ALA A 49 11.30 18.92 7.85
N TYR A 50 10.21 18.15 7.88
CA TYR A 50 10.25 16.73 7.51
C TYR A 50 10.56 16.52 6.02
N PHE A 51 9.85 17.21 5.12
CA PHE A 51 10.11 17.11 3.68
C PHE A 51 11.54 17.55 3.31
N GLU A 52 12.07 18.59 3.96
CA GLU A 52 13.45 19.05 3.77
C GLU A 52 14.50 18.02 4.25
N ARG A 53 14.15 17.15 5.19
CA ARG A 53 15.02 16.05 5.65
C ARG A 53 14.95 14.83 4.76
N LEU A 54 13.97 14.71 3.85
CA LEU A 54 13.86 13.57 2.96
C LEU A 54 14.96 13.59 1.92
N THR A 55 15.53 12.42 1.68
CA THR A 55 16.54 12.19 0.66
C THR A 55 15.98 11.37 -0.48
N THR A 56 16.72 11.27 -1.58
CA THR A 56 16.38 10.40 -2.72
C THR A 56 16.13 8.95 -2.29
N VAL A 57 16.80 8.47 -1.25
CA VAL A 57 16.59 7.12 -0.70
C VAL A 57 15.20 6.96 -0.10
N ASP A 58 14.70 7.99 0.60
CA ASP A 58 13.37 7.96 1.22
C ASP A 58 12.27 7.93 0.14
N TYR A 59 12.44 8.71 -0.93
CA TYR A 59 11.54 8.68 -2.08
C TYR A 59 11.61 7.34 -2.83
N ALA A 60 12.81 6.81 -3.08
CA ALA A 60 13.00 5.51 -3.74
C ALA A 60 12.35 4.38 -2.93
N ALA A 61 12.54 4.35 -1.61
CA ALA A 61 11.89 3.38 -0.73
C ALA A 61 10.36 3.48 -0.78
N SER A 62 9.82 4.70 -0.79
CA SER A 62 8.37 4.93 -0.91
C SER A 62 7.82 4.44 -2.25
N ILE A 63 8.54 4.67 -3.35
CA ILE A 63 8.17 4.17 -4.68
C ILE A 63 8.21 2.65 -4.72
N VAL A 64 9.27 2.02 -4.22
CA VAL A 64 9.37 0.54 -4.15
C VAL A 64 8.23 -0.04 -3.33
N LEU A 65 7.91 0.57 -2.18
CA LEU A 65 6.79 0.15 -1.34
C LEU A 65 5.44 0.26 -2.08
N ALA A 66 5.20 1.37 -2.78
CA ALA A 66 4.00 1.55 -3.59
C ALA A 66 3.91 0.51 -4.71
N LEU A 67 5.02 0.24 -5.41
CA LEU A 67 5.09 -0.77 -6.46
C LEU A 67 4.81 -2.17 -5.92
N LEU A 68 5.35 -2.54 -4.75
CA LEU A 68 5.07 -3.85 -4.13
C LEU A 68 3.58 -3.99 -3.77
N ASN A 69 2.97 -2.94 -3.23
CA ASN A 69 1.54 -2.94 -2.88
C ASN A 69 0.65 -3.05 -4.13
N VAL A 70 0.93 -2.27 -5.18
CA VAL A 70 0.18 -2.33 -6.45
C VAL A 70 0.40 -3.67 -7.13
N ALA A 71 1.64 -4.16 -7.21
CA ALA A 71 1.94 -5.47 -7.79
C ALA A 71 1.24 -6.59 -7.00
N GLY A 72 1.22 -6.51 -5.67
CA GLY A 72 0.48 -7.43 -4.80
C GLY A 72 -1.02 -7.38 -5.07
N ALA A 73 -1.61 -6.19 -5.19
CA ALA A 73 -3.03 -5.99 -5.49
C ALA A 73 -3.39 -6.51 -6.89
N VAL A 74 -2.56 -6.25 -7.90
CA VAL A 74 -2.74 -6.77 -9.27
C VAL A 74 -2.59 -8.29 -9.27
N ALA A 75 -1.59 -8.84 -8.59
CA ALA A 75 -1.40 -10.28 -8.47
C ALA A 75 -2.59 -10.95 -7.78
N LEU A 76 -3.13 -10.34 -6.71
CA LEU A 76 -4.33 -10.82 -6.03
C LEU A 76 -5.55 -10.73 -6.96
N PHE A 77 -5.68 -9.65 -7.71
CA PHE A 77 -6.72 -9.45 -8.71
C PHE A 77 -6.69 -10.50 -9.83
N MET A 78 -5.48 -10.88 -10.26
CA MET A 78 -5.23 -11.96 -11.21
C MET A 78 -5.29 -13.36 -10.59
N LEU A 79 -5.57 -13.45 -9.28
CA LEU A 79 -5.58 -14.69 -8.49
C LEU A 79 -4.27 -15.49 -8.60
N ARG A 80 -3.11 -14.81 -8.57
CA ARG A 80 -1.78 -15.43 -8.63
C ARG A 80 -1.21 -15.66 -7.23
N LYS A 81 -0.52 -16.79 -7.02
CA LYS A 81 0.18 -17.10 -5.76
C LYS A 81 1.24 -16.07 -5.35
N ALA A 82 1.77 -15.32 -6.32
CA ALA A 82 2.73 -14.24 -6.08
C ALA A 82 2.17 -13.08 -5.23
N ALA A 83 0.84 -12.98 -5.05
CA ALA A 83 0.23 -11.92 -4.24
C ALA A 83 0.73 -11.92 -2.79
N LEU A 84 0.82 -13.10 -2.17
CA LEU A 84 1.21 -13.23 -0.77
C LEU A 84 2.65 -12.74 -0.50
N PRO A 85 3.70 -13.23 -1.21
CA PRO A 85 5.06 -12.74 -0.98
C PRO A 85 5.22 -11.25 -1.29
N LEU A 86 4.48 -10.69 -2.26
CA LEU A 86 4.51 -9.25 -2.56
C LEU A 86 3.95 -8.40 -1.40
N PHE A 87 2.82 -8.81 -0.81
CA PHE A 87 2.28 -8.11 0.35
C PHE A 87 3.13 -8.32 1.61
N LEU A 88 3.70 -9.51 1.82
CA LEU A 88 4.63 -9.73 2.94
C LEU A 88 5.89 -8.87 2.81
N ALA A 89 6.48 -8.78 1.61
CA ALA A 89 7.59 -7.89 1.34
C ALA A 89 7.19 -6.42 1.60
N SER A 90 5.97 -6.03 1.24
CA SER A 90 5.43 -4.70 1.52
C SER A 90 5.32 -4.43 3.03
N VAL A 91 4.85 -5.40 3.83
CA VAL A 91 4.76 -5.25 5.29
C VAL A 91 6.15 -5.06 5.89
N VAL A 92 7.11 -5.92 5.53
CA VAL A 92 8.47 -5.87 6.09
C VAL A 92 9.16 -4.57 5.71
N LEU A 93 9.16 -4.23 4.41
CA LEU A 93 9.78 -2.99 3.94
C LEU A 93 9.08 -1.76 4.54
N GLY A 94 7.76 -1.77 4.62
CA GLY A 94 6.99 -0.70 5.24
C GLY A 94 7.43 -0.46 6.68
N LEU A 95 7.51 -1.51 7.50
CA LEU A 95 7.93 -1.38 8.90
C LEU A 95 9.35 -0.81 9.02
N LEU A 96 10.27 -1.25 8.15
CA LEU A 96 11.63 -0.72 8.11
C LEU A 96 11.65 0.77 7.73
N VAL A 97 10.88 1.17 6.71
CA VAL A 97 10.77 2.57 6.27
C VAL A 97 10.13 3.42 7.36
N LEU A 98 9.08 2.93 8.02
CA LEU A 98 8.41 3.64 9.12
C LEU A 98 9.38 3.86 10.29
N ALA A 99 10.11 2.83 10.70
CA ALA A 99 11.10 2.92 11.76
C ALA A 99 12.21 3.92 11.39
N TRP A 100 12.72 3.84 10.16
CA TRP A 100 13.72 4.76 9.63
C TRP A 100 13.23 6.22 9.61
N GLN A 101 12.04 6.49 9.06
CA GLN A 101 11.48 7.83 9.00
C GLN A 101 11.15 8.40 10.38
N THR A 102 10.72 7.55 11.31
CA THR A 102 10.45 7.95 12.69
C THR A 102 11.73 8.36 13.41
N VAL A 103 12.79 7.56 13.32
CA VAL A 103 14.05 7.80 14.05
C VAL A 103 14.91 8.88 13.36
N ALA A 104 15.01 8.86 12.03
CA ALA A 104 15.97 9.70 11.30
C ALA A 104 15.36 10.99 10.72
N ARG A 105 14.04 11.05 10.50
CA ARG A 105 13.40 12.18 9.78
C ARG A 105 12.43 13.00 10.64
N GLY A 106 12.04 12.51 11.82
CA GLY A 106 11.06 13.19 12.68
C GLY A 106 9.63 13.05 12.19
N TRP A 107 9.31 11.91 11.55
CA TRP A 107 7.98 11.66 10.98
C TRP A 107 6.83 11.80 12.02
N THR A 108 7.07 11.41 13.27
CA THR A 108 6.10 11.57 14.37
C THR A 108 5.80 13.03 14.70
N GLU A 109 6.79 13.92 14.59
CA GLU A 109 6.62 15.36 14.83
C GLU A 109 5.83 15.99 13.67
N ALA A 110 6.11 15.55 12.44
CA ALA A 110 5.47 16.08 11.23
C ALA A 110 4.02 15.63 11.04
N THR A 111 3.68 14.42 11.49
CA THR A 111 2.34 13.85 11.28
C THR A 111 1.48 13.81 12.54
N GLY A 112 2.09 13.99 13.72
CA GLY A 112 1.39 14.01 15.00
C GLY A 112 0.61 12.73 15.30
N GLY A 113 -0.37 12.85 16.21
CA GLY A 113 -1.20 11.71 16.61
C GLY A 113 -2.07 11.15 15.48
N SER A 114 -2.54 11.99 14.56
CA SER A 114 -3.33 11.56 13.41
C SER A 114 -2.52 10.70 12.42
N GLY A 115 -1.24 11.02 12.22
CA GLY A 115 -0.30 10.21 11.44
C GLY A 115 -0.12 8.80 11.97
N LEU A 116 0.04 8.67 13.29
CA LEU A 116 0.17 7.38 13.97
C LEU A 116 -1.10 6.54 13.81
N VAL A 117 -2.27 7.13 14.01
CA VAL A 117 -3.55 6.44 13.82
C VAL A 117 -3.73 6.01 12.37
N GLY A 118 -3.45 6.89 11.42
CA GLY A 118 -3.52 6.58 9.99
C GLY A 118 -2.59 5.43 9.60
N SER A 119 -1.36 5.44 10.11
CA SER A 119 -0.37 4.37 9.86
C SER A 119 -0.80 3.06 10.50
N ALA A 120 -1.29 3.07 11.73
CA ALA A 120 -1.79 1.87 12.41
C ALA A 120 -2.95 1.23 11.63
N ILE A 121 -3.90 2.04 11.14
CA ILE A 121 -4.99 1.57 10.28
C ILE A 121 -4.44 1.00 8.97
N GLY A 122 -3.50 1.69 8.33
CA GLY A 122 -2.86 1.23 7.09
C GLY A 122 -2.19 -0.14 7.23
N TYR A 123 -1.39 -0.33 8.28
CA TYR A 123 -0.76 -1.63 8.56
C TYR A 123 -1.78 -2.71 8.94
N ALA A 124 -2.80 -2.38 9.74
CA ALA A 124 -3.86 -3.33 10.08
C ALA A 124 -4.58 -3.83 8.83
N LEU A 125 -4.91 -2.93 7.89
CA LEU A 125 -5.49 -3.30 6.60
C LEU A 125 -4.52 -4.15 5.76
N LEU A 126 -3.25 -3.78 5.69
CA LEU A 126 -2.25 -4.54 4.93
C LEU A 126 -2.08 -5.97 5.49
N ILE A 127 -2.05 -6.11 6.82
CA ILE A 127 -2.02 -7.42 7.49
C ILE A 127 -3.29 -8.22 7.20
N ALA A 128 -4.47 -7.58 7.24
CA ALA A 128 -5.73 -8.23 6.89
C ALA A 128 -5.72 -8.74 5.43
N VAL A 129 -5.14 -7.97 4.50
CA VAL A 129 -4.95 -8.39 3.11
C VAL A 129 -3.99 -9.58 3.00
N CYS A 130 -2.88 -9.59 3.74
CA CYS A 130 -1.97 -10.75 3.82
C CYS A 130 -2.70 -12.02 4.29
N LEU A 131 -3.48 -11.91 5.37
CA LEU A 131 -4.27 -13.04 5.90
C LEU A 131 -5.32 -13.53 4.90
N TYR A 132 -5.97 -12.59 4.19
CA TYR A 132 -6.93 -12.92 3.16
C TYR A 132 -6.28 -13.63 1.96
N ALA A 133 -5.15 -13.13 1.46
CA ALA A 133 -4.37 -13.75 0.40
C ALA A 133 -3.91 -15.15 0.81
N TRP A 134 -3.40 -15.32 2.03
CA TRP A 134 -3.02 -16.62 2.57
C TRP A 134 -4.19 -17.61 2.64
N ARG A 135 -5.37 -17.15 3.08
CA ARG A 135 -6.59 -17.97 3.09
C ARG A 135 -7.00 -18.39 1.69
N LEU A 136 -6.87 -17.52 0.69
CA LEU A 136 -7.13 -17.84 -0.72
C LEU A 136 -6.10 -18.84 -1.29
N THR A 137 -4.82 -18.72 -0.91
CA THR A 137 -3.77 -19.69 -1.28
C THR A 137 -4.10 -21.08 -0.73
N ARG A 138 -4.44 -21.16 0.56
CA ARG A 138 -4.80 -22.43 1.22
C ARG A 138 -6.06 -23.08 0.63
N ARG A 139 -6.97 -22.28 0.08
CA ARG A 139 -8.18 -22.76 -0.60
C ARG A 139 -7.95 -23.18 -2.06
N GLY A 140 -6.72 -23.08 -2.57
CA GLY A 140 -6.40 -23.41 -3.96
C GLY A 140 -7.01 -22.46 -4.99
N VAL A 141 -7.51 -21.29 -4.56
CA VAL A 141 -8.12 -20.29 -5.45
C VAL A 141 -7.06 -19.46 -6.15
N LEU A 142 -5.91 -19.23 -5.48
CA LEU A 142 -4.74 -18.65 -6.11
C LEU A 142 -3.99 -19.73 -6.88
N ARG A 143 -3.87 -19.55 -8.21
CA ARG A 143 -3.23 -20.52 -9.10
C ARG A 143 -1.73 -20.24 -9.23
#